data_AF-A0A3B8LCD1-F1
#
_entry.id   AF-A0A3B8LCD1-F1
#
_cell.length_a   1.000
_cell.length_b   1.000
_cell.length_c   1.000
_cell.angle_alpha   90.00
_cell.angle_beta   90.00
_cell.angle_gamma   90.00
#
_symmetry.space_group_name_H-M   'P 1'
#
loop_
_entity.id
_entity.type
_entity.pdbx_description
1 polymer ?
#
loop_
_entity_poly.entity_id
_entity_poly.type
_entity_poly.pdbx_seq_one_letter_code
_entity_poly.pdbx_strand_id
1 'polypeptide(L)'
;RRKAMLEDLAILTGGQLISEDLGWKLEKVTLNELGTAKTMTVNKDTTTLVDGAGSQDALKGRVEQIRKQIETTTSDYDREKLQ
;
A
#
# COMPACT_ATOMS: atom_id res chain seq x y z
N ARG A 1 -3.39 10.23 -4.65
CA ARG A 1 -3.67 8.78 -4.84
C ARG A 1 -2.44 7.91 -5.04
N ARG A 2 -1.49 8.23 -5.94
CA ARG A 2 -0.30 7.37 -6.16
C ARG A 2 0.45 7.05 -4.86
N LYS A 3 0.66 8.03 -3.98
CA LYS A 3 1.27 7.81 -2.64
C LYS A 3 0.47 6.86 -1.75
N ALA A 4 -0.85 7.03 -1.69
CA ALA A 4 -1.74 6.16 -0.90
C ALA A 4 -1.70 4.71 -1.41
N MET A 5 -1.72 4.49 -2.74
CA MET A 5 -1.59 3.15 -3.31
C MET A 5 -0.21 2.52 -3.03
N LEU A 6 0.87 3.32 -3.05
CA LEU A 6 2.20 2.83 -2.69
C LEU A 6 2.29 2.47 -1.20
N GLU A 7 1.60 3.21 -0.34
CA GLU A 7 1.47 2.90 1.07
C GLU A 7 0.66 1.61 1.29
N ASP A 8 -0.41 1.39 0.53
CA ASP A 8 -1.18 0.14 0.56
C ASP A 8 -0.31 -1.07 0.19
N LEU A 9 0.52 -0.92 -0.84
CA LEU A 9 1.47 -1.94 -1.27
C LEU A 9 2.57 -2.19 -0.21
N ALA A 10 3.06 -1.14 0.44
CA ALA A 10 4.01 -1.25 1.53
C ALA A 10 3.41 -2.03 2.70
N ILE A 11 2.18 -1.69 3.11
CA ILE A 11 1.44 -2.40 4.17
C ILE A 11 1.17 -3.86 3.79
N LEU A 12 0.75 -4.14 2.55
CA LEU A 12 0.49 -5.49 2.06
C LEU A 12 1.73 -6.38 2.10
N THR A 13 2.88 -5.83 1.74
CA THR A 13 4.14 -6.56 1.65
C THR A 13 4.96 -6.52 2.94
N GLY A 14 4.53 -5.74 3.94
CA GLY A 14 5.29 -5.50 5.18
C GLY A 14 6.50 -4.59 5.01
N GLY A 15 6.62 -3.91 3.87
CA GLY A 15 7.67 -2.94 3.60
C GLY A 15 7.30 -1.54 4.05
N GLN A 16 8.22 -0.60 3.84
CA GLN A 16 8.03 0.81 4.16
C GLN A 16 8.06 1.68 2.89
N LEU A 17 7.12 2.63 2.80
CA LEU A 17 7.11 3.60 1.72
C LEU A 17 8.28 4.59 1.88
N ILE A 18 9.29 4.46 1.03
CA ILE A 18 10.43 5.38 0.98
C ILE A 18 10.04 6.59 0.14
N SER A 19 9.97 7.76 0.79
CA SER A 19 9.63 9.03 0.14
C SER A 19 10.51 10.14 0.68
N GLU A 20 11.10 10.94 -0.21
CA GLU A 20 11.91 12.11 0.15
C GLU A 20 11.10 13.15 0.94
N ASP A 21 9.79 13.24 0.70
CA ASP A 21 8.88 14.14 1.42
C ASP A 21 8.76 13.79 2.91
N LEU A 22 9.04 12.53 3.26
CA LEU A 22 9.05 12.02 4.63
C LEU A 22 10.48 12.04 5.23
N GLY A 23 11.44 12.64 4.52
CA GLY A 23 12.84 12.75 4.94
C GLY A 23 13.67 11.47 4.76
N TRP A 24 13.12 10.46 4.06
CA TRP A 24 13.84 9.23 3.78
C TRP A 24 14.81 9.43 2.61
N LYS A 25 16.01 8.86 2.75
CA LYS A 25 17.01 8.79 1.68
C LYS A 25 17.13 7.36 1.22
N LEU A 26 17.04 7.14 -0.10
CA LEU A 26 17.19 5.81 -0.70
C LEU A 26 18.52 5.13 -0.30
N GLU A 27 19.57 5.93 -0.08
CA GLU A 27 20.89 5.50 0.36
C GLU A 27 20.92 4.85 1.75
N LYS A 28 19.93 5.13 2.61
CA LYS A 28 19.85 4.62 3.99
C LYS A 28 18.88 3.45 4.14
N VAL A 29 18.26 3.01 3.06
CA VAL A 29 17.29 1.91 3.07
C VAL A 29 18.03 0.60 3.37
N THR A 30 17.50 -0.17 4.32
CA THR A 30 18.00 -1.50 4.66
C THR A 30 17.03 -2.57 4.18
N LEU A 31 17.39 -3.84 4.39
CA LEU A 31 16.53 -4.97 4.04
C LEU A 31 15.22 -4.99 4.85
N ASN A 32 15.20 -4.36 6.03
CA ASN A 32 14.01 -4.33 6.89
C ASN A 32 12.89 -3.45 6.33
N GLU A 33 13.22 -2.46 5.50
CA GLU A 33 12.23 -1.59 4.86
C GLU A 33 11.70 -2.18 3.55
N LEU A 34 12.29 -3.26 3.04
CA LEU A 34 11.85 -3.94 1.83
C LEU A 34 10.69 -4.89 2.14
N GLY A 35 9.62 -4.79 1.35
CA GLY A 35 8.49 -5.70 1.44
C GLY A 35 8.78 -7.07 0.83
N THR A 36 8.06 -8.09 1.30
CA THR A 36 8.14 -9.45 0.77
C THR A 36 6.77 -9.93 0.30
N ALA A 37 6.73 -10.72 -0.77
CA ALA A 37 5.54 -11.42 -1.24
C ALA A 37 5.94 -12.80 -1.77
N LYS A 38 5.06 -13.79 -1.63
CA LYS A 38 5.31 -15.16 -2.08
C LYS A 38 5.41 -15.28 -3.59
N THR A 39 4.57 -14.53 -4.32
CA THR A 39 4.56 -14.56 -5.78
C THR A 39 4.26 -13.17 -6.32
N MET A 40 5.08 -12.74 -7.28
CA MET A 40 4.87 -11.48 -8.00
C MET A 40 4.87 -11.80 -9.49
N THR A 41 3.78 -11.44 -10.16
CA THR A 41 3.62 -11.61 -11.62
C THR A 41 3.53 -10.23 -12.26
N VAL A 42 4.42 -9.94 -13.20
CA VAL A 42 4.47 -8.67 -13.92
C VAL A 42 4.21 -8.93 -15.39
N ASN A 43 3.13 -8.35 -15.91
CA ASN A 43 2.75 -8.38 -17.31
C ASN A 43 2.91 -6.98 -17.91
N LYS A 44 2.68 -6.84 -19.22
CA LYS A 44 2.79 -5.54 -19.94
C LYS A 44 1.94 -4.43 -19.31
N ASP A 45 0.75 -4.79 -18.85
CA ASP A 45 -0.27 -3.82 -18.41
C ASP A 45 -0.59 -3.91 -16.91
N THR A 46 -0.18 -4.98 -16.23
CA THR A 46 -0.60 -5.27 -14.84
C THR A 46 0.51 -5.91 -14.01
N THR A 47 0.51 -5.61 -12.72
CA THR A 47 1.37 -6.23 -11.71
C THR A 47 0.49 -6.83 -10.63
N THR A 48 0.68 -8.13 -10.34
CA THR A 48 -0.08 -8.86 -9.32
C THR A 48 0.88 -9.36 -8.25
N LEU A 49 0.58 -9.03 -6.99
CA LEU A 49 1.29 -9.53 -5.82
C LEU A 49 0.36 -10.48 -5.05
N VAL A 50 0.86 -11.66 -4.70
CA VAL A 50 0.11 -12.71 -3.99
C VAL A 50 0.86 -13.12 -2.72
N ASP A 51 0.10 -13.27 -1.63
CA ASP A 51 0.59 -13.58 -0.28
C ASP A 51 1.73 -12.65 0.15
N GLY A 52 1.42 -11.37 0.34
CA GLY A 52 2.34 -10.40 0.94
C GLY A 52 2.63 -10.72 2.41
N ALA A 53 3.84 -10.46 2.87
CA ALA A 53 4.30 -10.75 4.24
C ALA A 53 3.89 -9.67 5.27
N GLY A 54 2.92 -8.83 4.93
CA GLY A 54 2.38 -7.81 5.83
C GLY A 54 1.67 -8.40 7.05
N SER A 55 1.71 -7.67 8.16
CA SER A 55 0.98 -8.04 9.38
C SER A 55 -0.53 -7.95 9.15
N GLN A 56 -1.28 -8.96 9.61
CA GLN A 56 -2.74 -8.96 9.53
C GLN A 56 -3.37 -7.74 10.23
N ASP A 57 -2.77 -7.26 11.32
CA ASP A 57 -3.28 -6.10 12.05
C ASP A 57 -3.09 -4.81 11.25
N ALA A 58 -1.95 -4.66 10.58
CA ALA A 58 -1.69 -3.52 9.71
C ALA A 58 -2.64 -3.51 8.50
N LEU A 59 -2.89 -4.68 7.91
CA LEU A 59 -3.86 -4.87 6.82
C LEU A 59 -5.29 -4.49 7.26
N LYS A 60 -5.75 -5.01 8.40
CA LYS A 60 -7.07 -4.67 8.95
C LYS A 60 -7.20 -3.18 9.23
N GLY A 61 -6.20 -2.57 9.87
CA GLY A 61 -6.19 -1.14 10.15
C GLY A 61 -6.28 -0.29 8.87
N ARG A 62 -5.60 -0.71 7.79
CA ARG A 62 -5.68 0.00 6.51
C ARG A 62 -7.04 -0.16 5.84
N VAL A 63 -7.61 -1.36 5.83
CA VAL A 63 -8.96 -1.61 5.32
C VAL A 63 -10.00 -0.76 6.06
N GLU A 64 -9.89 -0.66 7.39
CA GLU A 64 -10.78 0.19 8.19
C GLU A 64 -10.61 1.69 7.88
N GLN A 65 -9.37 2.17 7.68
CA GLN A 65 -9.14 3.54 7.24
C GLN A 65 -9.82 3.84 5.91
N ILE A 66 -9.67 2.95 4.92
CA ILE A 66 -10.27 3.10 3.60
C ILE A 66 -11.80 3.09 3.71
N ARG A 67 -12.38 2.17 4.51
CA ARG A 67 -13.82 2.13 4.77
C ARG A 67 -14.35 3.42 5.40
N LYS A 68 -13.64 3.99 6.38
CA LYS A 68 -14.03 5.28 6.98
C LYS A 68 -13.93 6.43 5.99
N GLN A 69 -12.94 6.42 5.10
CA GLN A 69 -12.82 7.43 4.03
C GLN A 69 -13.96 7.33 3.01
N ILE A 70 -14.42 6.11 2.73
CA ILE A 70 -15.60 5.85 1.89
C ILE A 70 -16.87 6.40 2.53
N GLU A 71 -17.07 6.17 3.84
CA GLU A 71 -18.26 6.63 4.57
C GLU A 71 -18.32 8.15 4.74
N THR A 72 -17.18 8.79 4.94
CA THR A 72 -17.09 10.26 5.08
C THR A 72 -17.11 11.01 3.75
N THR A 73 -16.98 10.28 2.63
CA THR A 73 -17.06 10.83 1.27
C THR A 73 -18.52 10.95 0.82
N THR A 74 -18.92 12.18 0.48
CA THR A 74 -20.25 12.52 -0.07
C THR A 74 -20.31 12.51 -1.60
N SER A 75 -19.19 12.22 -2.26
CA SER A 75 -19.04 12.17 -3.72
C SER A 75 -19.03 10.72 -4.20
N ASP A 76 -20.04 10.32 -4.97
CA ASP A 76 -20.13 8.96 -5.52
C ASP A 76 -18.94 8.61 -6.44
N TYR A 77 -18.36 9.60 -7.12
CA TYR A 77 -17.16 9.45 -7.95
C TYR A 77 -15.91 9.08 -7.12
N ASP A 78 -15.79 9.64 -5.92
CA ASP A 78 -14.67 9.33 -5.04
C ASP A 78 -14.86 8.00 -4.30
N ARG A 79 -16.13 7.65 -4.02
CA ARG A 79 -16.52 6.36 -3.45
C ARG A 79 -16.17 5.20 -4.37
N GLU A 80 -16.51 5.28 -5.65
CA GLU A 80 -16.25 4.23 -6.65
C GLU A 80 -14.75 3.96 -6.87
N LYS A 81 -13.90 4.93 -6.55
CA LYS A 81 -12.45 4.81 -6.69
C LYS A 81 -11.72 4.38 -5.42
N LEU A 82 -12.42 4.34 -4.29
CA LEU A 82 -11.93 3.84 -3.02
C LEU A 82 -12.39 2.39 -2.75
N GLN A 83 -13.46 1.93 -3.42
CA GLN A 83 -13.82 0.51 -3.54
C GLN A 83 -12.86 -0.23 -4.49
#